data_AF-A0A929M8J3-F1
#
_entry.id   AF-A0A929M8J3-F1
#
_cell.length_a   1.000
_cell.length_b   1.000
_cell.length_c   1.000
_cell.angle_alpha   90.00
_cell.angle_beta   90.00
_cell.angle_gamma   90.00
#
_symmetry.space_group_name_H-M   'P 1'
#
loop_
_entity.id
_entity.type
_entity.pdbx_description
1 polymer ?
#
loop_
_entity_poly.entity_id
_entity_poly.type
_entity_poly.pdbx_seq_one_letter_code
_entity_poly.pdbx_strand_id
1 'polypeptide(L)'
;DNDHITTVNSEFHNDKRFDVEYLQNGDNVLNFNNATVSHKEGEEPSKIHFSEVYSNSGDTEVNINSSNLNWLDIGTNTGKDKIDIKSSNLNNVTINTYNGNDTININGGTHEKVEINTGFDNDVININGGVFNKETIYLGINSDILNITGTKADHVKMTDIDISTNTNKFNGAIQWVSDELIKGDEDVINIKYTDINSTTSAEKSAIYAGSSKGTINIDSSNLDNVELNGGSRVPSFGETYHTDINLKSSTLKDVDIMAYINEMHVVVEDTHASASGLPAEHHANWILSGHENAKDYLELRSGSLTNIKIDLSDGSDSVFISKDMKLEGGTSILGGYSDNRSRYDHDTLLVDGQIDFTKVKSFEELKVTSNEKVTLKALDIADMLDVGHEHSNNLLQITQASGGVKLEGFSKSAANAVEGFERYEANYGTTTAYIDVKENIHVDL
;
A
#
# COMPACT_ATOMS: atom_id res chain seq x y z
N ASP A 1 -6.79 -44.96 6.55
CA ASP A 1 -6.43 -43.88 5.64
C ASP A 1 -7.74 -43.36 5.12
N ASN A 2 -8.26 -42.31 5.75
CA ASN A 2 -9.59 -41.77 5.48
C ASN A 2 -9.54 -40.83 4.27
N ASP A 3 -8.69 -41.19 3.31
CA ASP A 3 -8.28 -40.36 2.19
C ASP A 3 -9.34 -40.50 1.10
N HIS A 4 -9.77 -39.37 0.55
CA HIS A 4 -10.80 -39.36 -0.48
C HIS A 4 -10.28 -38.69 -1.75
N ILE A 5 -10.51 -39.33 -2.89
CA ILE A 5 -10.29 -38.75 -4.20
C ILE A 5 -11.63 -38.65 -4.91
N THR A 6 -12.13 -37.43 -5.06
CA THR A 6 -13.39 -37.13 -5.74
C THR A 6 -13.10 -36.39 -7.05
N THR A 7 -13.75 -36.80 -8.13
CA THR A 7 -13.66 -36.11 -9.42
C THR A 7 -15.04 -35.81 -9.97
N VAL A 8 -15.30 -34.53 -10.20
CA VAL A 8 -16.45 -33.99 -10.93
C VAL A 8 -15.99 -33.68 -12.35
N ASN A 9 -16.65 -34.28 -13.33
CA ASN A 9 -16.26 -34.15 -14.73
C ASN A 9 -17.34 -33.40 -15.54
N SER A 10 -17.14 -33.29 -16.85
CA SER A 10 -18.06 -32.64 -17.78
C SER A 10 -19.46 -33.26 -17.89
N GLU A 11 -19.66 -34.49 -17.41
CA GLU A 11 -20.97 -35.13 -17.38
C GLU A 11 -21.82 -34.63 -16.21
N PHE A 12 -21.20 -33.99 -15.22
CA PHE A 12 -21.90 -33.38 -14.10
C PHE A 12 -22.36 -31.97 -14.47
N HIS A 13 -23.67 -31.86 -14.68
CA HIS A 13 -24.40 -30.60 -14.76
C HIS A 13 -25.41 -30.61 -13.62
N ASN A 14 -25.19 -29.77 -12.63
CA ASN A 14 -26.10 -29.63 -11.51
C ASN A 14 -26.60 -28.20 -11.44
N ASP A 15 -27.93 -28.06 -11.34
CA ASP A 15 -28.66 -26.81 -11.15
C ASP A 15 -29.33 -26.73 -9.76
N LYS A 16 -29.17 -27.79 -8.93
CA LYS A 16 -29.74 -27.89 -7.59
C LYS A 16 -28.67 -27.78 -6.51
N ARG A 17 -29.07 -27.33 -5.31
CA ARG A 17 -28.19 -27.35 -4.14
C ARG A 17 -27.75 -28.78 -3.82
N PHE A 18 -26.47 -28.91 -3.51
CA PHE A 18 -25.87 -30.12 -2.98
C PHE A 18 -24.84 -29.74 -1.92
N ASP A 19 -24.87 -30.44 -0.80
CA ASP A 19 -23.92 -30.23 0.28
C ASP A 19 -23.13 -31.54 0.48
N VAL A 20 -21.81 -31.42 0.55
CA VAL A 20 -20.88 -32.53 0.77
C VAL A 20 -20.00 -32.19 1.96
N GLU A 21 -19.91 -33.11 2.91
CA GLU A 21 -19.10 -32.95 4.12
C GLU A 21 -18.24 -34.20 4.32
N TYR A 22 -16.92 -34.00 4.38
CA TYR A 22 -15.94 -35.06 4.63
C TYR A 22 -15.44 -34.97 6.07
N LEU A 23 -16.07 -35.70 6.99
CA LEU A 23 -15.84 -35.61 8.45
C LEU A 23 -14.55 -36.28 8.97
N GLN A 24 -13.64 -36.76 8.10
CA GLN A 24 -12.54 -37.64 8.50
C GLN A 24 -11.15 -37.11 8.10
N ASN A 25 -10.17 -37.35 8.98
CA ASN A 25 -8.80 -36.82 8.95
C ASN A 25 -7.87 -37.53 7.93
N GLY A 26 -8.29 -37.65 6.68
CA GLY A 26 -7.42 -38.13 5.59
C GLY A 26 -6.88 -37.00 4.73
N ASP A 27 -5.89 -37.32 3.90
CA ASP A 27 -5.46 -36.43 2.83
C ASP A 27 -6.48 -36.53 1.69
N ASN A 28 -7.02 -35.40 1.24
CA ASN A 28 -8.15 -35.38 0.31
C ASN A 28 -7.79 -34.71 -1.01
N VAL A 29 -8.41 -35.18 -2.10
CA VAL A 29 -8.27 -34.57 -3.42
C VAL A 29 -9.65 -34.38 -4.05
N LEU A 30 -9.98 -33.13 -4.41
CA LEU A 30 -11.17 -32.77 -5.15
C LEU A 30 -10.81 -32.21 -6.51
N ASN A 31 -11.23 -32.89 -7.57
CA ASN A 31 -10.97 -32.45 -8.95
C ASN A 31 -12.27 -32.01 -9.63
N PHE A 32 -12.30 -30.80 -10.18
CA PHE A 32 -13.26 -30.35 -11.19
C PHE A 32 -12.56 -30.32 -12.55
N ASN A 33 -12.95 -31.21 -13.45
CA ASN A 33 -12.34 -31.33 -14.78
C ASN A 33 -13.40 -31.11 -15.86
N ASN A 34 -13.36 -29.94 -16.50
CA ASN A 34 -14.37 -29.50 -17.46
C ASN A 34 -15.80 -29.53 -16.88
N ALA A 35 -15.95 -29.35 -15.57
CA ALA A 35 -17.22 -29.46 -14.87
C ALA A 35 -18.05 -28.17 -15.01
N THR A 36 -19.37 -28.30 -14.90
CA THR A 36 -20.27 -27.15 -14.76
C THR A 36 -21.14 -27.34 -13.53
N VAL A 37 -20.88 -26.54 -12.50
CA VAL A 37 -21.71 -26.43 -11.31
C VAL A 37 -22.43 -25.10 -11.37
N SER A 38 -23.74 -25.13 -11.26
CA SER A 38 -24.56 -23.91 -11.23
C SER A 38 -25.61 -24.00 -10.16
N HIS A 39 -25.83 -22.91 -9.45
CA HIS A 39 -27.01 -22.78 -8.61
C HIS A 39 -27.70 -21.45 -8.89
N LYS A 40 -28.94 -21.30 -8.42
CA LYS A 40 -29.80 -20.18 -8.79
C LYS A 40 -29.40 -18.92 -8.01
N GLU A 41 -29.36 -17.79 -8.71
CA GLU A 41 -29.09 -16.50 -8.11
C GLU A 41 -30.04 -16.17 -6.95
N GLY A 42 -29.45 -15.73 -5.84
CA GLY A 42 -30.17 -15.38 -4.61
C GLY A 42 -30.53 -16.54 -3.69
N GLU A 43 -30.15 -17.79 -4.03
CA GLU A 43 -30.25 -18.95 -3.14
C GLU A 43 -28.92 -19.17 -2.38
N GLU A 44 -28.96 -19.94 -1.28
CA GLU A 44 -27.73 -20.28 -0.54
C GLU A 44 -26.78 -21.12 -1.41
N PRO A 45 -25.47 -20.82 -1.45
CA PRO A 45 -24.49 -21.62 -2.19
C PRO A 45 -24.51 -23.09 -1.80
N SER A 46 -24.15 -23.95 -2.75
CA SER A 46 -23.81 -25.36 -2.46
C SER A 46 -22.53 -25.41 -1.63
N LYS A 47 -22.37 -26.43 -0.77
CA LYS A 47 -21.20 -26.50 0.13
C LYS A 47 -20.40 -27.78 -0.08
N ILE A 48 -19.08 -27.66 -0.15
CA ILE A 48 -18.16 -28.79 -0.11
C ILE A 48 -17.11 -28.50 0.97
N HIS A 49 -17.27 -29.13 2.13
CA HIS A 49 -16.40 -28.91 3.28
C HIS A 49 -15.61 -30.18 3.61
N PHE A 50 -14.31 -30.01 3.82
CA PHE A 50 -13.42 -31.01 4.35
C PHE A 50 -13.18 -30.71 5.82
N SER A 51 -13.40 -31.70 6.68
CA SER A 51 -13.17 -31.66 8.11
C SER A 51 -13.97 -30.60 8.89
N GLU A 52 -13.83 -30.57 10.21
CA GLU A 52 -14.31 -29.46 11.05
C GLU A 52 -13.19 -28.41 11.17
N VAL A 53 -13.56 -27.13 11.25
CA VAL A 53 -12.67 -25.94 11.37
C VAL A 53 -11.53 -26.08 12.39
N TYR A 54 -11.66 -26.91 13.43
CA TYR A 54 -10.67 -27.09 14.49
C TYR A 54 -10.24 -28.54 14.70
N SER A 55 -10.40 -29.37 13.67
CA SER A 55 -9.98 -30.77 13.71
C SER A 55 -8.53 -30.94 13.25
N ASN A 56 -7.85 -31.98 13.71
CA ASN A 56 -6.55 -32.35 13.14
C ASN A 56 -6.79 -33.17 11.86
N SER A 57 -7.18 -32.53 10.75
CA SER A 57 -7.32 -33.19 9.44
C SER A 57 -6.01 -33.27 8.67
N GLY A 58 -6.01 -34.10 7.62
CA GLY A 58 -4.93 -34.16 6.65
C GLY A 58 -5.01 -33.02 5.64
N ASP A 59 -4.05 -32.99 4.72
CA ASP A 59 -3.93 -31.93 3.72
C ASP A 59 -4.94 -32.16 2.59
N THR A 60 -5.56 -31.09 2.10
CA THR A 60 -6.56 -31.13 1.03
C THR A 60 -6.05 -30.44 -0.24
N GLU A 61 -6.12 -31.15 -1.37
CA GLU A 61 -5.85 -30.60 -2.70
C GLU A 61 -7.16 -30.40 -3.49
N VAL A 62 -7.44 -29.16 -3.89
CA VAL A 62 -8.57 -28.82 -4.76
C VAL A 62 -8.06 -28.36 -6.12
N ASN A 63 -8.40 -29.09 -7.17
CA ASN A 63 -7.99 -28.80 -8.55
C ASN A 63 -9.21 -28.40 -9.38
N ILE A 64 -9.24 -27.18 -9.92
CA ILE A 64 -10.34 -26.66 -10.75
C ILE A 64 -9.82 -26.34 -12.15
N ASN A 65 -9.99 -27.27 -13.08
CA ASN A 65 -9.44 -27.23 -14.42
C ASN A 65 -10.53 -27.01 -15.47
N SER A 66 -10.43 -25.92 -16.24
CA SER A 66 -11.33 -25.59 -17.36
C SER A 66 -12.82 -25.73 -17.02
N SER A 67 -13.19 -25.38 -15.79
CA SER A 67 -14.52 -25.60 -15.22
C SER A 67 -15.27 -24.28 -15.04
N ASN A 68 -16.59 -24.36 -14.95
CA ASN A 68 -17.45 -23.24 -14.61
C ASN A 68 -18.14 -23.56 -13.28
N LEU A 69 -17.74 -22.88 -12.20
CA LEU A 69 -18.34 -23.06 -10.88
C LEU A 69 -19.11 -21.79 -10.52
N ASN A 70 -20.36 -21.98 -10.09
CA ASN A 70 -21.24 -20.87 -9.80
C ASN A 70 -22.10 -21.16 -8.56
N TRP A 71 -22.12 -20.25 -7.58
CA TRP A 71 -22.78 -20.41 -6.28
C TRP A 71 -22.29 -21.66 -5.51
N LEU A 72 -21.00 -21.68 -5.19
CA LEU A 72 -20.34 -22.79 -4.50
C LEU A 72 -19.39 -22.30 -3.41
N ASP A 73 -19.52 -22.85 -2.21
CA ASP A 73 -18.59 -22.67 -1.11
C ASP A 73 -17.70 -23.93 -0.99
N ILE A 74 -16.39 -23.73 -1.03
CA ILE A 74 -15.37 -24.76 -0.84
C ILE A 74 -14.62 -24.42 0.45
N GLY A 75 -14.67 -25.32 1.42
CA GLY A 75 -13.97 -25.18 2.69
C GLY A 75 -12.99 -26.33 2.90
N THR A 76 -11.69 -26.07 3.00
CA THR A 76 -10.69 -27.10 3.34
C THR A 76 -10.37 -27.13 4.85
N ASN A 77 -10.62 -26.01 5.55
CA ASN A 77 -10.68 -25.83 7.00
C ASN A 77 -9.37 -25.98 7.79
N THR A 78 -8.68 -27.09 7.66
CA THR A 78 -7.47 -27.38 8.44
C THR A 78 -6.56 -28.26 7.61
N GLY A 79 -5.27 -27.95 7.63
CA GLY A 79 -4.25 -28.70 6.89
C GLY A 79 -3.30 -27.76 6.20
N LYS A 80 -2.34 -28.29 5.45
CA LYS A 80 -1.56 -27.49 4.49
C LYS A 80 -2.18 -27.66 3.13
N ASP A 81 -3.24 -26.92 2.89
CA ASP A 81 -4.11 -27.12 1.76
C ASP A 81 -3.56 -26.46 0.50
N LYS A 82 -3.91 -27.04 -0.64
CA LYS A 82 -3.50 -26.54 -1.94
C LYS A 82 -4.68 -26.44 -2.88
N ILE A 83 -4.91 -25.26 -3.44
CA ILE A 83 -5.99 -25.00 -4.39
C ILE A 83 -5.39 -24.51 -5.70
N ASP A 84 -5.56 -25.27 -6.77
CA ASP A 84 -5.10 -24.93 -8.13
C ASP A 84 -6.30 -24.66 -9.05
N ILE A 85 -6.45 -23.43 -9.50
CA ILE A 85 -7.46 -22.99 -10.48
C ILE A 85 -6.77 -22.70 -11.81
N LYS A 86 -7.19 -23.38 -12.89
CA LYS A 86 -6.56 -23.30 -14.22
C LYS A 86 -7.58 -23.06 -15.31
N SER A 87 -7.57 -21.87 -15.89
CA SER A 87 -8.47 -21.46 -16.99
C SER A 87 -9.95 -21.75 -16.71
N SER A 88 -10.38 -21.52 -15.47
CA SER A 88 -11.73 -21.81 -15.00
C SER A 88 -12.47 -20.52 -14.66
N ASN A 89 -13.79 -20.52 -14.80
CA ASN A 89 -14.62 -19.38 -14.47
C ASN A 89 -15.33 -19.62 -13.14
N LEU A 90 -15.20 -18.69 -12.21
CA LEU A 90 -15.83 -18.74 -10.90
C LEU A 90 -16.79 -17.56 -10.76
N ASN A 91 -18.00 -17.81 -10.26
CA ASN A 91 -18.98 -16.76 -10.03
C ASN A 91 -19.72 -17.01 -8.71
N ASN A 92 -19.75 -16.04 -7.80
CA ASN A 92 -20.29 -16.24 -6.43
C ASN A 92 -19.72 -17.52 -5.78
N VAL A 93 -18.39 -17.63 -5.76
CA VAL A 93 -17.68 -18.77 -5.17
C VAL A 93 -16.95 -18.32 -3.93
N THR A 94 -17.08 -19.05 -2.83
CA THR A 94 -16.29 -18.82 -1.63
C THR A 94 -15.25 -19.93 -1.51
N ILE A 95 -14.00 -19.57 -1.22
CA ILE A 95 -12.92 -20.50 -0.93
C ILE A 95 -12.39 -20.16 0.46
N ASN A 96 -12.50 -21.10 1.40
CA ASN A 96 -11.98 -20.95 2.75
C ASN A 96 -10.99 -22.07 3.07
N THR A 97 -9.76 -21.72 3.46
CA THR A 97 -8.77 -22.71 3.91
C THR A 97 -8.57 -22.69 5.42
N TYR A 98 -8.80 -21.53 6.05
CA TYR A 98 -8.91 -21.26 7.48
C TYR A 98 -7.64 -21.48 8.32
N ASN A 99 -7.06 -22.67 8.41
CA ASN A 99 -5.90 -22.92 9.28
C ASN A 99 -4.87 -23.79 8.58
N GLY A 100 -3.60 -23.51 8.92
CA GLY A 100 -2.43 -24.16 8.37
C GLY A 100 -1.90 -23.40 7.16
N ASN A 101 -0.65 -23.68 6.80
CA ASN A 101 0.01 -22.90 5.75
C ASN A 101 -0.51 -23.32 4.38
N ASP A 102 -1.38 -22.51 3.80
CA ASP A 102 -2.11 -22.84 2.58
C ASP A 102 -1.49 -22.22 1.34
N THR A 103 -1.80 -22.81 0.17
CA THR A 103 -1.38 -22.27 -1.12
C THR A 103 -2.50 -22.29 -2.14
N ILE A 104 -2.85 -21.12 -2.67
CA ILE A 104 -3.85 -20.97 -3.73
C ILE A 104 -3.18 -20.44 -5.00
N ASN A 105 -3.34 -21.13 -6.12
CA ASN A 105 -2.82 -20.71 -7.42
C ASN A 105 -3.96 -20.52 -8.43
N ILE A 106 -4.10 -19.31 -8.97
CA ILE A 106 -5.08 -18.97 -10.00
C ILE A 106 -4.35 -18.63 -11.30
N ASN A 107 -4.57 -19.43 -12.34
CA ASN A 107 -3.90 -19.32 -13.62
C ASN A 107 -4.93 -19.06 -14.74
N GLY A 108 -5.40 -17.82 -14.83
CA GLY A 108 -6.38 -17.37 -15.82
C GLY A 108 -7.83 -17.64 -15.44
N GLY A 109 -8.72 -17.40 -16.41
CA GLY A 109 -10.17 -17.50 -16.24
C GLY A 109 -10.85 -16.16 -15.97
N THR A 110 -12.17 -16.20 -15.83
CA THR A 110 -13.00 -15.04 -15.45
C THR A 110 -13.65 -15.30 -14.11
N HIS A 111 -13.41 -14.41 -13.17
CA HIS A 111 -13.89 -14.47 -11.79
C HIS A 111 -14.81 -13.28 -11.55
N GLU A 112 -15.92 -13.52 -10.85
CA GLU A 112 -16.85 -12.50 -10.44
C GLU A 112 -17.45 -12.82 -9.06
N LYS A 113 -17.31 -11.92 -8.08
CA LYS A 113 -17.82 -12.10 -6.71
C LYS A 113 -17.27 -13.38 -6.05
N VAL A 114 -16.00 -13.66 -6.26
CA VAL A 114 -15.25 -14.69 -5.55
C VAL A 114 -14.71 -14.09 -4.26
N GLU A 115 -14.90 -14.83 -3.18
CA GLU A 115 -14.31 -14.54 -1.88
C GLU A 115 -13.29 -15.63 -1.56
N ILE A 116 -12.07 -15.23 -1.22
CA ILE A 116 -11.01 -16.13 -0.77
C ILE A 116 -10.62 -15.72 0.64
N ASN A 117 -10.65 -16.67 1.59
CA ASN A 117 -10.23 -16.46 2.97
C ASN A 117 -9.26 -17.57 3.40
N THR A 118 -8.00 -17.23 3.63
CA THR A 118 -6.99 -18.22 4.02
C THR A 118 -6.85 -18.36 5.55
N GLY A 119 -7.12 -17.29 6.29
CA GLY A 119 -7.54 -17.36 7.68
C GLY A 119 -6.43 -17.20 8.72
N PHE A 120 -5.71 -18.25 9.08
CA PHE A 120 -4.64 -18.27 10.08
C PHE A 120 -3.45 -19.04 9.52
N ASP A 121 -2.28 -18.76 10.10
CA ASP A 121 -0.97 -19.27 9.69
C ASP A 121 -0.44 -18.55 8.43
N ASN A 122 0.69 -18.99 7.87
CA ASN A 122 1.37 -18.25 6.81
C ASN A 122 0.92 -18.77 5.44
N ASP A 123 0.16 -17.95 4.71
CA ASP A 123 -0.49 -18.34 3.47
C ASP A 123 0.14 -17.71 2.23
N VAL A 124 -0.06 -18.39 1.09
CA VAL A 124 0.42 -17.89 -0.20
C VAL A 124 -0.67 -17.97 -1.26
N ILE A 125 -1.02 -16.82 -1.84
CA ILE A 125 -1.92 -16.74 -3.01
C ILE A 125 -1.12 -16.25 -4.22
N ASN A 126 -1.19 -16.99 -5.33
CA ASN A 126 -0.56 -16.63 -6.60
C ASN A 126 -1.62 -16.49 -7.69
N ILE A 127 -1.73 -15.30 -8.31
CA ILE A 127 -2.61 -14.99 -9.43
C ILE A 127 -1.75 -14.69 -10.65
N ASN A 128 -1.72 -15.61 -11.63
CA ASN A 128 -0.84 -15.57 -12.80
C ASN A 128 -1.57 -15.23 -14.11
N GLY A 129 -2.63 -14.42 -14.03
CA GLY A 129 -3.48 -14.04 -15.16
C GLY A 129 -4.97 -14.20 -14.85
N GLY A 130 -5.82 -13.58 -15.67
CA GLY A 130 -7.28 -13.66 -15.54
C GLY A 130 -7.95 -12.30 -15.47
N VAL A 131 -9.28 -12.34 -15.41
CA VAL A 131 -10.15 -11.18 -15.22
C VAL A 131 -10.93 -11.39 -13.92
N PHE A 132 -10.92 -10.41 -13.05
CA PHE A 132 -11.43 -10.47 -11.69
C PHE A 132 -12.35 -9.27 -11.45
N ASN A 133 -13.55 -9.51 -10.95
CA ASN A 133 -14.55 -8.45 -10.75
C ASN A 133 -15.25 -8.62 -9.40
N LYS A 134 -15.24 -7.57 -8.57
CA LYS A 134 -15.92 -7.60 -7.25
C LYS A 134 -15.38 -8.70 -6.36
N GLU A 135 -14.07 -8.92 -6.44
CA GLU A 135 -13.40 -9.95 -5.65
C GLU A 135 -13.06 -9.44 -4.26
N THR A 136 -13.06 -10.37 -3.32
CA THR A 136 -12.58 -10.13 -1.97
C THR A 136 -11.55 -11.19 -1.59
N ILE A 137 -10.37 -10.74 -1.18
CA ILE A 137 -9.28 -11.63 -0.75
C ILE A 137 -8.88 -11.23 0.67
N TYR A 138 -9.08 -12.16 1.59
CA TYR A 138 -8.64 -12.10 2.98
C TYR A 138 -7.52 -13.10 3.18
N LEU A 139 -6.29 -12.61 3.40
CA LEU A 139 -5.17 -13.49 3.70
C LEU A 139 -5.10 -13.91 5.18
N GLY A 140 -5.91 -13.29 6.04
CA GLY A 140 -5.97 -13.73 7.42
C GLY A 140 -4.81 -13.19 8.26
N ILE A 141 -4.32 -13.96 9.23
CA ILE A 141 -3.41 -13.54 10.31
C ILE A 141 -2.10 -14.29 10.18
N ASN A 142 -1.01 -13.70 10.66
CA ASN A 142 0.39 -14.08 10.47
C ASN A 142 0.96 -13.43 9.20
N SER A 143 2.02 -14.02 8.64
CA SER A 143 2.80 -13.43 7.56
C SER A 143 2.40 -14.05 6.23
N ASP A 144 1.63 -13.29 5.46
CA ASP A 144 1.03 -13.78 4.23
C ASP A 144 1.67 -13.18 2.98
N ILE A 145 1.56 -13.91 1.87
CA ILE A 145 2.08 -13.47 0.58
C ILE A 145 0.98 -13.55 -0.49
N LEU A 146 0.66 -12.40 -1.09
CA LEU A 146 -0.15 -12.33 -2.29
C LEU A 146 0.72 -11.90 -3.47
N ASN A 147 0.79 -12.73 -4.51
CA ASN A 147 1.45 -12.41 -5.77
C ASN A 147 0.41 -12.28 -6.89
N ILE A 148 0.28 -11.12 -7.51
CA ILE A 148 -0.54 -10.88 -8.69
C ILE A 148 0.39 -10.53 -9.84
N THR A 149 0.60 -11.47 -10.76
CA THR A 149 1.59 -11.35 -11.84
C THR A 149 0.97 -11.67 -13.19
N GLY A 150 0.73 -10.64 -13.99
CA GLY A 150 0.46 -10.78 -15.41
C GLY A 150 1.75 -10.88 -16.24
N THR A 151 1.63 -10.61 -17.53
CA THR A 151 2.76 -10.46 -18.43
C THR A 151 2.70 -9.10 -19.11
N LYS A 152 3.82 -8.61 -19.63
CA LYS A 152 3.86 -7.35 -20.40
C LYS A 152 2.86 -7.30 -21.57
N ALA A 153 2.48 -8.45 -22.12
CA ALA A 153 1.54 -8.54 -23.24
C ALA A 153 0.09 -8.74 -22.80
N ASP A 154 -0.12 -9.26 -21.59
CA ASP A 154 -1.43 -9.63 -21.08
C ASP A 154 -1.43 -9.41 -19.57
N HIS A 155 -1.97 -8.26 -19.16
CA HIS A 155 -2.08 -7.88 -17.76
C HIS A 155 -3.17 -8.69 -17.07
N VAL A 156 -3.00 -8.96 -15.77
CA VAL A 156 -4.13 -9.35 -14.92
C VAL A 156 -5.09 -8.16 -14.85
N LYS A 157 -6.41 -8.39 -14.98
CA LYS A 157 -7.42 -7.32 -14.92
C LYS A 157 -8.26 -7.48 -13.68
N MET A 158 -8.34 -6.43 -12.88
CA MET A 158 -9.05 -6.39 -11.61
C MET A 158 -9.93 -5.16 -11.55
N THR A 159 -11.21 -5.36 -11.24
CA THR A 159 -12.18 -4.28 -11.11
C THR A 159 -12.99 -4.44 -9.82
N ASP A 160 -13.16 -3.35 -9.07
CA ASP A 160 -13.91 -3.31 -7.80
C ASP A 160 -13.39 -4.35 -6.78
N ILE A 161 -12.08 -4.40 -6.55
CA ILE A 161 -11.49 -5.41 -5.64
C ILE A 161 -11.33 -4.91 -4.21
N ASP A 162 -11.36 -5.84 -3.26
CA ASP A 162 -10.94 -5.62 -1.87
C ASP A 162 -9.93 -6.70 -1.48
N ILE A 163 -8.68 -6.29 -1.25
CA ILE A 163 -7.58 -7.16 -0.82
C ILE A 163 -7.16 -6.70 0.56
N SER A 164 -7.17 -7.62 1.53
CA SER A 164 -6.81 -7.30 2.90
C SER A 164 -6.03 -8.44 3.54
N THR A 165 -4.92 -8.07 4.14
CA THR A 165 -4.15 -8.92 5.07
C THR A 165 -4.49 -8.51 6.51
N ASN A 166 -4.26 -9.40 7.47
CA ASN A 166 -4.66 -9.20 8.87
C ASN A 166 -6.16 -8.92 9.07
N THR A 167 -6.98 -9.40 8.13
CA THR A 167 -8.44 -9.44 8.22
C THR A 167 -8.88 -10.87 7.97
N ASN A 168 -9.60 -11.46 8.91
CA ASN A 168 -10.22 -12.78 8.76
C ASN A 168 -11.74 -12.63 8.76
N LYS A 169 -12.44 -13.39 7.91
CA LYS A 169 -13.91 -13.47 7.91
C LYS A 169 -14.36 -14.84 8.36
N PHE A 170 -14.71 -14.94 9.65
CA PHE A 170 -15.21 -16.19 10.23
C PHE A 170 -16.74 -16.21 10.29
N ASN A 171 -17.38 -17.24 9.73
CA ASN A 171 -18.85 -17.38 9.68
C ASN A 171 -19.58 -16.13 9.16
N GLY A 172 -19.00 -15.43 8.17
CA GLY A 172 -19.60 -14.23 7.59
C GLY A 172 -19.40 -12.95 8.41
N ALA A 173 -18.70 -13.02 9.55
CA ALA A 173 -18.35 -11.85 10.36
C ALA A 173 -16.84 -11.56 10.27
N ILE A 174 -16.48 -10.29 10.10
CA ILE A 174 -15.09 -9.85 10.18
C ILE A 174 -14.61 -10.01 11.62
N GLN A 175 -13.54 -10.77 11.81
CA GLN A 175 -12.85 -10.93 13.07
C GLN A 175 -11.65 -9.98 13.10
N TRP A 176 -11.75 -8.97 13.95
CA TRP A 176 -10.62 -8.11 14.29
C TRP A 176 -9.81 -8.78 15.40
N VAL A 177 -8.50 -8.75 15.23
CA VAL A 177 -7.57 -9.51 16.05
C VAL A 177 -6.78 -8.53 16.92
N SER A 178 -6.44 -8.92 18.14
CA SER A 178 -5.65 -8.06 19.04
C SER A 178 -4.22 -7.87 18.55
N ASP A 179 -3.64 -6.71 18.83
CA ASP A 179 -2.25 -6.33 18.50
C ASP A 179 -1.20 -7.39 18.89
N GLU A 180 -1.39 -8.07 20.03
CA GLU A 180 -0.45 -9.10 20.49
C GLU A 180 -0.33 -10.29 19.52
N LEU A 181 -1.37 -10.57 18.73
CA LEU A 181 -1.38 -11.71 17.81
C LEU A 181 -0.74 -11.36 16.47
N ILE A 182 -0.79 -10.10 16.04
CA ILE A 182 -0.24 -9.64 14.75
C ILE A 182 1.21 -9.15 14.85
N LYS A 183 1.79 -9.21 16.06
CA LYS A 183 3.09 -8.65 16.36
C LYS A 183 4.20 -9.50 15.74
N GLY A 184 4.98 -8.87 14.87
CA GLY A 184 6.08 -9.51 14.16
C GLY A 184 5.66 -10.09 12.82
N ASP A 185 4.38 -10.00 12.47
CA ASP A 185 3.85 -10.42 11.17
C ASP A 185 4.39 -9.51 10.06
N GLU A 186 4.74 -10.14 8.94
CA GLU A 186 5.26 -9.48 7.75
C GLU A 186 4.44 -9.89 6.51
N ASP A 187 3.49 -9.06 6.09
CA ASP A 187 2.70 -9.32 4.88
C ASP A 187 3.35 -8.72 3.65
N VAL A 188 3.29 -9.45 2.54
CA VAL A 188 3.81 -8.98 1.25
C VAL A 188 2.78 -9.13 0.15
N ILE A 189 2.36 -8.01 -0.42
CA ILE A 189 1.50 -7.93 -1.61
C ILE A 189 2.35 -7.47 -2.79
N ASN A 190 2.59 -8.36 -3.75
CA ASN A 190 3.33 -8.09 -4.98
C ASN A 190 2.37 -8.01 -6.16
N ILE A 191 2.37 -6.88 -6.87
CA ILE A 191 1.51 -6.63 -8.03
C ILE A 191 2.39 -6.24 -9.21
N LYS A 192 2.30 -7.02 -10.29
CA LYS A 192 3.12 -6.82 -11.49
C LYS A 192 2.35 -7.11 -12.77
N TYR A 193 2.44 -6.18 -13.74
CA TYR A 193 1.69 -6.26 -14.99
C TYR A 193 0.19 -6.48 -14.73
N THR A 194 -0.39 -5.59 -13.93
CA THR A 194 -1.80 -5.67 -13.52
C THR A 194 -2.48 -4.34 -13.80
N ASP A 195 -3.72 -4.41 -14.29
CA ASP A 195 -4.62 -3.27 -14.41
C ASP A 195 -5.68 -3.38 -13.31
N ILE A 196 -5.70 -2.42 -12.39
CA ILE A 196 -6.65 -2.36 -11.27
C ILE A 196 -7.48 -1.08 -11.40
N ASN A 197 -8.80 -1.20 -11.33
CA ASN A 197 -9.68 -0.03 -11.34
C ASN A 197 -10.98 -0.23 -10.55
N SER A 198 -11.75 0.84 -10.41
CA SER A 198 -13.12 0.79 -9.90
C SER A 198 -14.14 1.36 -10.87
N THR A 199 -15.36 0.82 -10.82
CA THR A 199 -16.48 1.23 -11.67
C THR A 199 -17.16 2.51 -11.21
N THR A 200 -17.05 2.87 -9.92
CA THR A 200 -17.58 4.12 -9.38
C THR A 200 -16.46 4.97 -8.77
N SER A 201 -16.57 6.29 -8.89
CA SER A 201 -15.58 7.21 -8.30
C SER A 201 -15.68 7.32 -6.79
N ALA A 202 -16.74 6.77 -6.17
CA ALA A 202 -16.97 6.84 -4.73
C ALA A 202 -16.45 5.60 -4.00
N GLU A 203 -16.40 4.45 -4.67
CA GLU A 203 -15.96 3.18 -4.10
C GLU A 203 -14.66 2.76 -4.78
N LYS A 204 -13.53 3.09 -4.14
CA LYS A 204 -12.20 2.70 -4.62
C LYS A 204 -11.98 1.21 -4.42
N SER A 205 -11.22 0.63 -5.31
CA SER A 205 -10.64 -0.70 -5.10
C SER A 205 -9.61 -0.55 -3.99
N ALA A 206 -9.59 -1.48 -3.05
CA ALA A 206 -8.78 -1.36 -1.85
C ALA A 206 -7.71 -2.45 -1.80
N ILE A 207 -6.49 -2.06 -1.45
CA ILE A 207 -5.39 -2.96 -1.15
C ILE A 207 -4.82 -2.56 0.21
N TYR A 208 -4.93 -3.46 1.17
CA TYR A 208 -4.59 -3.21 2.56
C TYR A 208 -3.55 -4.21 3.07
N ALA A 209 -2.39 -3.67 3.46
CA ALA A 209 -1.31 -4.39 4.14
C ALA A 209 -1.40 -4.11 5.65
N GLY A 210 -2.08 -4.99 6.38
CA GLY A 210 -2.54 -4.77 7.76
C GLY A 210 -1.64 -5.29 8.88
N SER A 211 -0.52 -5.95 8.55
CA SER A 211 0.44 -6.48 9.54
C SER A 211 1.21 -5.40 10.30
N SER A 212 1.94 -5.86 11.32
CA SER A 212 2.96 -5.04 11.99
C SER A 212 4.06 -4.55 11.04
N LYS A 213 4.32 -5.27 9.94
CA LYS A 213 5.23 -4.90 8.86
C LYS A 213 4.64 -5.24 7.49
N GLY A 214 3.84 -4.35 6.94
CA GLY A 214 3.26 -4.53 5.61
C GLY A 214 4.21 -4.13 4.49
N THR A 215 4.18 -4.84 3.36
CA THR A 215 4.85 -4.41 2.11
C THR A 215 3.88 -4.51 0.94
N ILE A 216 3.71 -3.41 0.20
CA ILE A 216 2.99 -3.36 -1.07
C ILE A 216 3.97 -2.99 -2.18
N ASN A 217 4.21 -3.90 -3.12
CA ASN A 217 5.05 -3.67 -4.28
C ASN A 217 4.19 -3.59 -5.55
N ILE A 218 4.21 -2.44 -6.23
CA ILE A 218 3.53 -2.22 -7.51
C ILE A 218 4.58 -2.00 -8.60
N ASP A 219 4.68 -2.92 -9.57
CA ASP A 219 5.65 -2.87 -10.67
C ASP A 219 4.94 -2.94 -12.02
N SER A 220 5.26 -2.03 -12.94
CA SER A 220 4.82 -2.10 -14.34
C SER A 220 3.29 -2.26 -14.49
N SER A 221 2.53 -1.60 -13.61
CA SER A 221 1.09 -1.79 -13.46
C SER A 221 0.32 -0.48 -13.61
N ASN A 222 -0.97 -0.56 -13.89
CA ASN A 222 -1.86 0.58 -14.03
C ASN A 222 -2.94 0.54 -12.95
N LEU A 223 -2.98 1.56 -12.09
CA LEU A 223 -4.02 1.71 -11.06
C LEU A 223 -4.85 2.96 -11.39
N ASP A 224 -6.18 2.82 -11.42
CA ASP A 224 -7.13 3.92 -11.62
C ASP A 224 -8.23 3.88 -10.55
N ASN A 225 -8.30 4.90 -9.68
CA ASN A 225 -9.26 4.98 -8.57
C ASN A 225 -9.10 3.83 -7.55
N VAL A 226 -7.90 3.73 -6.97
CA VAL A 226 -7.48 2.69 -6.03
C VAL A 226 -7.02 3.33 -4.72
N GLU A 227 -7.30 2.71 -3.59
CA GLU A 227 -6.73 3.04 -2.29
C GLU A 227 -5.66 2.00 -1.93
N LEU A 228 -4.46 2.47 -1.64
CA LEU A 228 -3.38 1.69 -1.04
C LEU A 228 -3.28 2.10 0.42
N ASN A 229 -3.45 1.15 1.32
CA ASN A 229 -3.48 1.44 2.74
C ASN A 229 -2.51 0.54 3.50
N GLY A 230 -1.65 1.18 4.29
CA GLY A 230 -0.72 0.54 5.22
C GLY A 230 -1.15 0.85 6.65
N GLY A 231 -1.15 -0.12 7.54
CA GLY A 231 -1.63 0.18 8.90
C GLY A 231 -2.23 -1.00 9.61
N SER A 232 -1.96 -1.22 10.89
CA SER A 232 -2.97 -1.90 11.70
C SER A 232 -4.14 -0.93 11.95
N ARG A 233 -5.39 -1.40 11.82
CA ARG A 233 -6.58 -0.64 12.23
C ARG A 233 -6.73 -0.55 13.76
N VAL A 234 -5.85 -1.21 14.50
CA VAL A 234 -5.87 -1.30 15.96
C VAL A 234 -4.73 -0.45 16.53
N PRO A 235 -5.02 0.60 17.33
CA PRO A 235 -4.00 1.46 17.94
C PRO A 235 -3.05 0.70 18.87
N SER A 236 -1.81 0.51 18.43
CA SER A 236 -0.71 0.05 19.26
C SER A 236 -0.24 1.18 20.18
N PHE A 237 -0.40 1.02 21.50
CA PHE A 237 0.20 1.94 22.47
C PHE A 237 1.66 1.54 22.73
N GLY A 238 2.59 2.10 21.95
CA GLY A 238 4.02 2.13 22.28
C GLY A 238 4.97 1.41 21.32
N GLU A 239 4.47 0.72 20.29
CA GLU A 239 5.30 0.21 19.18
C GLU A 239 4.82 0.81 17.85
N THR A 240 5.75 1.38 17.07
CA THR A 240 5.45 1.84 15.72
C THR A 240 5.53 0.65 14.76
N TYR A 241 4.39 0.31 14.17
CA TYR A 241 4.33 -0.60 13.03
C TYR A 241 4.84 0.11 11.78
N HIS A 242 5.24 -0.65 10.77
CA HIS A 242 5.88 -0.13 9.57
C HIS A 242 5.15 -0.61 8.31
N THR A 243 5.00 0.24 7.29
CA THR A 243 4.54 -0.21 5.97
C THR A 243 5.42 0.35 4.88
N ASP A 244 5.94 -0.54 4.04
CA ASP A 244 6.65 -0.20 2.81
C ASP A 244 5.67 -0.19 1.62
N ILE A 245 5.62 0.91 0.85
CA ILE A 245 4.92 0.98 -0.43
C ILE A 245 5.92 1.35 -1.52
N ASN A 246 6.21 0.38 -2.40
CA ASN A 246 7.15 0.55 -3.49
C ASN A 246 6.42 0.64 -4.83
N LEU A 247 6.52 1.79 -5.48
CA LEU A 247 5.89 2.10 -6.76
C LEU A 247 6.96 2.19 -7.85
N LYS A 248 6.94 1.24 -8.79
CA LYS A 248 7.96 1.11 -9.84
C LYS A 248 7.36 1.03 -11.24
N SER A 249 7.87 1.86 -12.16
CA SER A 249 7.52 1.82 -13.60
C SER A 249 6.01 1.77 -13.87
N SER A 250 5.21 2.40 -13.01
CA SER A 250 3.74 2.23 -12.98
C SER A 250 3.01 3.52 -13.36
N THR A 251 1.73 3.41 -13.70
CA THR A 251 0.84 4.55 -13.94
C THR A 251 -0.26 4.56 -12.89
N LEU A 252 -0.36 5.64 -12.13
CA LEU A 252 -1.33 5.83 -11.07
C LEU A 252 -2.26 6.99 -11.41
N LYS A 253 -3.56 6.75 -11.42
CA LYS A 253 -4.58 7.78 -11.60
C LYS A 253 -5.58 7.72 -10.45
N ASP A 254 -5.76 8.84 -9.76
CA ASP A 254 -6.70 8.92 -8.63
C ASP A 254 -6.42 7.87 -7.54
N VAL A 255 -5.13 7.58 -7.31
CA VAL A 255 -4.66 6.62 -6.31
C VAL A 255 -4.38 7.33 -4.99
N ASP A 256 -5.03 6.85 -3.93
CA ASP A 256 -4.77 7.32 -2.58
C ASP A 256 -3.77 6.41 -1.89
N ILE A 257 -2.91 7.01 -1.07
CA ILE A 257 -2.00 6.30 -0.17
C ILE A 257 -2.29 6.80 1.22
N MET A 258 -2.75 5.91 2.10
CA MET A 258 -3.15 6.29 3.45
C MET A 258 -2.54 5.36 4.49
N ALA A 259 -2.23 5.93 5.65
CA ALA A 259 -1.89 5.14 6.83
C ALA A 259 -2.56 5.70 8.07
N TYR A 260 -2.95 4.81 8.98
CA TYR A 260 -3.59 5.24 10.23
C TYR A 260 -2.55 5.61 11.29
N ILE A 261 -1.74 4.65 11.72
CA ILE A 261 -0.85 4.76 12.89
C ILE A 261 0.56 4.22 12.65
N ASN A 262 0.84 3.69 11.46
CA ASN A 262 2.11 3.03 11.13
C ASN A 262 3.05 4.04 10.50
N GLU A 263 4.35 3.94 10.81
CA GLU A 263 5.40 4.57 10.00
C GLU A 263 5.29 4.07 8.55
N MET A 264 5.37 4.99 7.61
CA MET A 264 5.25 4.74 6.18
C MET A 264 6.58 5.00 5.50
N HIS A 265 7.00 4.05 4.67
CA HIS A 265 8.06 4.28 3.69
C HIS A 265 7.51 4.12 2.28
N VAL A 266 7.37 5.22 1.57
CA VAL A 266 6.86 5.25 0.20
C VAL A 266 8.00 5.55 -0.76
N VAL A 267 8.26 4.65 -1.71
CA VAL A 267 9.29 4.81 -2.74
C VAL A 267 8.63 4.91 -4.11
N VAL A 268 8.97 5.95 -4.87
CA VAL A 268 8.46 6.21 -6.22
C VAL A 268 9.61 6.23 -7.21
N GLU A 269 9.64 5.24 -8.12
CA GLU A 269 10.68 5.07 -9.14
C GLU A 269 10.02 4.86 -10.52
N ASP A 270 10.40 5.67 -11.51
CA ASP A 270 9.89 5.60 -12.89
C ASP A 270 8.35 5.58 -13.00
N THR A 271 7.67 6.18 -12.02
CA THR A 271 6.21 6.08 -11.86
C THR A 271 5.55 7.42 -12.16
N HIS A 272 4.42 7.37 -12.88
CA HIS A 272 3.64 8.55 -13.24
C HIS A 272 2.31 8.55 -12.48
N ALA A 273 2.14 9.47 -11.53
CA ALA A 273 0.93 9.62 -10.74
C ALA A 273 0.19 10.91 -11.09
N SER A 274 -1.14 10.83 -11.18
CA SER A 274 -1.99 11.99 -11.46
C SER A 274 -3.29 11.95 -10.68
N ALA A 275 -3.81 13.12 -10.31
CA ALA A 275 -5.15 13.27 -9.77
C ALA A 275 -6.01 14.13 -10.71
N SER A 276 -7.24 13.68 -10.95
CA SER A 276 -8.16 14.22 -11.95
C SER A 276 -9.04 15.38 -11.46
N GLY A 277 -8.76 15.94 -10.28
CA GLY A 277 -9.40 17.17 -9.79
C GLY A 277 -10.83 16.99 -9.26
N LEU A 278 -11.06 15.95 -8.46
CA LEU A 278 -12.30 15.78 -7.67
C LEU A 278 -12.48 16.93 -6.63
N PRO A 279 -13.72 17.22 -6.17
CA PRO A 279 -14.06 18.46 -5.46
C PRO A 279 -13.17 18.75 -4.24
N ALA A 280 -12.87 20.04 -4.10
CA ALA A 280 -11.73 20.59 -3.36
C ALA A 280 -11.79 20.52 -1.81
N GLU A 281 -12.67 19.71 -1.20
CA GLU A 281 -12.91 19.85 0.24
C GLU A 281 -12.06 18.99 1.17
N HIS A 282 -11.53 17.80 0.81
CA HIS A 282 -10.96 16.91 1.85
C HIS A 282 -9.85 15.89 1.51
N HIS A 283 -9.03 16.01 0.46
CA HIS A 283 -8.13 14.90 0.13
C HIS A 283 -6.73 15.39 -0.24
N ALA A 284 -5.79 15.38 0.73
CA ALA A 284 -4.45 14.98 0.35
C ALA A 284 -4.59 13.55 -0.24
N ASN A 285 -4.06 13.33 -1.45
CA ASN A 285 -4.18 12.01 -2.08
C ASN A 285 -3.34 11.03 -1.27
N TRP A 286 -2.18 11.49 -0.83
CA TRP A 286 -1.26 10.70 -0.01
C TRP A 286 -1.18 11.35 1.37
N ILE A 287 -1.77 10.68 2.36
CA ILE A 287 -1.71 11.06 3.77
C ILE A 287 -0.90 9.95 4.43
N LEU A 288 0.31 10.26 4.88
CA LEU A 288 1.10 9.28 5.59
C LEU A 288 0.59 9.18 7.05
N SER A 289 1.44 8.85 8.00
CA SER A 289 1.01 8.46 9.33
C SER A 289 0.58 9.68 10.18
N GLY A 290 -0.64 9.65 10.72
CA GLY A 290 -1.14 10.73 11.57
C GLY A 290 -0.69 10.62 13.03
N HIS A 291 0.44 9.97 13.33
CA HIS A 291 0.84 9.64 14.69
C HIS A 291 2.12 10.38 15.10
N GLU A 292 2.04 11.19 16.16
CA GLU A 292 3.11 12.08 16.67
C GLU A 292 4.51 11.46 16.88
N ASN A 293 4.63 10.13 16.99
CA ASN A 293 5.92 9.45 17.14
C ASN A 293 6.39 8.70 15.88
N ALA A 294 5.56 8.65 14.85
CA ALA A 294 5.92 8.02 13.60
C ALA A 294 6.90 8.93 12.83
N LYS A 295 7.70 8.29 11.99
CA LYS A 295 8.73 8.91 11.15
C LYS A 295 8.54 8.35 9.76
N ASP A 296 7.86 9.13 8.94
CA ASP A 296 7.55 8.75 7.59
C ASP A 296 8.70 9.10 6.64
N TYR A 297 8.90 8.24 5.66
CA TYR A 297 9.92 8.37 4.63
C TYR A 297 9.25 8.38 3.26
N LEU A 298 9.42 9.45 2.51
CA LEU A 298 8.97 9.54 1.12
C LEU A 298 10.18 9.71 0.20
N GLU A 299 10.40 8.76 -0.70
CA GLU A 299 11.47 8.80 -1.69
C GLU A 299 10.92 8.97 -3.10
N LEU A 300 11.04 10.18 -3.64
CA LEU A 300 10.67 10.52 -5.00
C LEU A 300 11.89 10.45 -5.91
N ARG A 301 12.18 9.26 -6.47
CA ARG A 301 13.42 8.98 -7.21
C ARG A 301 13.35 9.34 -8.69
N SER A 302 12.24 9.06 -9.37
CA SER A 302 12.03 9.44 -10.78
C SER A 302 10.58 9.25 -11.22
N GLY A 303 10.19 9.95 -12.29
CA GLY A 303 8.82 9.89 -12.84
C GLY A 303 8.13 11.24 -12.80
N SER A 304 6.82 11.26 -12.58
CA SER A 304 6.07 12.51 -12.44
C SER A 304 4.90 12.41 -11.48
N LEU A 305 4.68 13.46 -10.69
CA LEU A 305 3.49 13.67 -9.89
C LEU A 305 2.74 14.91 -10.42
N THR A 306 1.52 14.74 -10.91
CA THR A 306 0.69 15.82 -11.47
C THR A 306 -0.57 16.04 -10.64
N ASN A 307 -0.70 17.22 -10.02
CA ASN A 307 -1.78 17.59 -9.11
C ASN A 307 -1.90 16.68 -7.87
N ILE A 308 -0.80 16.07 -7.42
CA ILE A 308 -0.79 15.23 -6.22
C ILE A 308 -0.55 16.09 -4.99
N LYS A 309 -1.45 16.00 -4.01
CA LYS A 309 -1.23 16.58 -2.68
C LYS A 309 -0.73 15.50 -1.73
N ILE A 310 0.41 15.75 -1.11
CA ILE A 310 1.03 14.85 -0.13
C ILE A 310 1.11 15.59 1.21
N ASP A 311 0.68 14.92 2.27
CA ASP A 311 0.74 15.39 3.65
C ASP A 311 1.36 14.29 4.53
N LEU A 312 2.52 14.58 5.12
CA LEU A 312 3.20 13.65 6.01
C LEU A 312 2.64 13.70 7.44
N SER A 313 1.74 14.65 7.75
CA SER A 313 0.99 14.74 9.01
C SER A 313 1.84 15.08 10.25
N ASP A 314 1.84 14.26 11.31
CA ASP A 314 2.54 14.55 12.57
C ASP A 314 3.75 13.62 12.65
N GLY A 315 4.89 14.10 13.14
CA GLY A 315 6.10 13.27 13.22
C GLY A 315 7.38 14.06 12.97
N SER A 316 8.49 13.35 12.81
CA SER A 316 9.73 13.94 12.29
C SER A 316 10.10 13.21 11.03
N ASP A 317 9.61 13.73 9.92
CA ASP A 317 9.54 13.01 8.67
C ASP A 317 10.69 13.34 7.74
N SER A 318 10.84 12.55 6.68
CA SER A 318 11.92 12.70 5.73
C SER A 318 11.43 12.52 4.30
N VAL A 319 11.63 13.55 3.48
CA VAL A 319 11.29 13.51 2.06
C VAL A 319 12.56 13.63 1.23
N PHE A 320 12.85 12.64 0.38
CA PHE A 320 13.87 12.72 -0.64
C PHE A 320 13.25 13.04 -2.01
N ILE A 321 13.77 14.07 -2.68
CA ILE A 321 13.37 14.46 -4.03
C ILE A 321 14.58 14.46 -4.95
N SER A 322 14.53 13.58 -5.95
CA SER A 322 15.49 13.52 -7.03
C SER A 322 15.22 14.60 -8.09
N LYS A 323 16.27 15.08 -8.75
CA LYS A 323 16.21 15.95 -9.94
C LYS A 323 15.52 15.30 -11.14
N ASP A 324 15.43 13.98 -11.14
CA ASP A 324 14.72 13.20 -12.17
C ASP A 324 13.23 13.06 -11.88
N MET A 325 12.75 13.53 -10.71
CA MET A 325 11.33 13.61 -10.39
C MET A 325 10.72 14.92 -10.92
N LYS A 326 9.59 14.82 -11.62
CA LYS A 326 8.82 15.99 -12.07
C LYS A 326 7.62 16.25 -11.17
N LEU A 327 7.60 17.42 -10.54
CA LEU A 327 6.46 17.90 -9.74
C LEU A 327 5.65 18.91 -10.56
N GLU A 328 4.50 18.49 -11.08
CA GLU A 328 3.75 19.24 -12.10
C GLU A 328 2.37 19.71 -11.60
N GLY A 329 1.84 20.75 -12.26
CA GLY A 329 0.51 21.28 -11.93
C GLY A 329 0.42 21.75 -10.47
N GLY A 330 -0.69 21.41 -9.82
CA GLY A 330 -0.97 21.72 -8.42
C GLY A 330 -0.33 20.77 -7.40
N THR A 331 0.69 19.99 -7.80
CA THR A 331 1.40 19.09 -6.86
C THR A 331 2.03 19.88 -5.71
N SER A 332 1.87 19.38 -4.49
CA SER A 332 2.44 19.96 -3.27
C SER A 332 2.75 18.89 -2.23
N ILE A 333 3.82 19.09 -1.48
CA ILE A 333 4.30 18.20 -0.41
C ILE A 333 4.38 19.02 0.88
N LEU A 334 3.67 18.58 1.91
CA LEU A 334 3.67 19.17 3.24
C LEU A 334 4.44 18.22 4.17
N GLY A 335 5.52 18.70 4.78
CA GLY A 335 6.34 17.92 5.72
C GLY A 335 5.59 17.53 6.99
N GLY A 336 4.52 18.26 7.33
CA GLY A 336 3.71 17.97 8.49
C GLY A 336 3.40 19.22 9.31
N TYR A 337 2.75 19.06 10.46
CA TYR A 337 2.46 20.15 11.38
C TYR A 337 3.21 19.98 12.69
N SER A 338 4.20 20.85 12.93
CA SER A 338 4.76 21.00 14.28
C SER A 338 3.79 21.81 15.14
N ASP A 339 2.85 21.13 15.81
CA ASP A 339 2.08 21.83 16.82
C ASP A 339 3.05 22.23 17.97
N ASN A 340 2.87 23.44 18.51
CA ASN A 340 3.77 23.99 19.54
C ASN A 340 3.77 23.17 20.86
N ARG A 341 3.04 22.04 20.93
CA ARG A 341 2.98 21.12 22.06
C ARG A 341 4.08 20.05 21.94
N SER A 342 4.48 19.63 20.73
CA SER A 342 5.68 18.83 20.51
C SER A 342 6.87 19.75 20.21
N ARG A 343 7.84 19.81 21.13
CA ARG A 343 9.11 20.54 20.88
C ARG A 343 10.09 19.72 20.02
N TYR A 344 9.64 18.63 19.41
CA TYR A 344 10.52 17.59 18.88
C TYR A 344 10.28 17.22 17.41
N ASP A 345 9.22 17.72 16.80
CA ASP A 345 8.88 17.44 15.40
C ASP A 345 9.79 18.29 14.50
N HIS A 346 10.45 17.63 13.55
CA HIS A 346 11.52 18.23 12.75
C HIS A 346 11.66 17.54 11.39
N ASP A 347 11.08 18.16 10.37
CA ASP A 347 10.97 17.55 9.05
C ASP A 347 12.21 17.83 8.18
N THR A 348 12.70 16.78 7.55
CA THR A 348 13.90 16.82 6.72
C THR A 348 13.55 16.72 5.24
N LEU A 349 13.93 17.73 4.46
CA LEU A 349 13.96 17.65 3.01
C LEU A 349 15.37 17.28 2.51
N LEU A 350 15.46 16.18 1.78
CA LEU A 350 16.66 15.73 1.08
C LEU A 350 16.50 15.97 -0.43
N VAL A 351 17.51 16.57 -1.05
CA VAL A 351 17.52 16.80 -2.51
C VAL A 351 18.83 16.33 -3.13
N ASP A 352 18.78 15.78 -4.35
CA ASP A 352 19.99 15.41 -5.12
C ASP A 352 20.30 16.37 -6.28
N GLY A 353 19.71 17.56 -6.26
CA GLY A 353 19.90 18.59 -7.26
C GLY A 353 19.00 19.79 -7.02
N GLN A 354 19.00 20.73 -7.96
CA GLN A 354 18.05 21.83 -7.92
C GLN A 354 16.63 21.31 -8.19
N ILE A 355 15.71 21.62 -7.28
CA ILE A 355 14.27 21.36 -7.45
C ILE A 355 13.48 22.67 -7.46
N ASP A 356 12.17 22.56 -7.74
CA ASP A 356 11.22 23.65 -7.54
C ASP A 356 10.75 23.68 -6.08
N PHE A 357 11.36 24.55 -5.27
CA PHE A 357 11.05 24.68 -3.85
C PHE A 357 9.64 25.23 -3.57
N THR A 358 8.93 25.77 -4.57
CA THR A 358 7.53 26.19 -4.41
C THR A 358 6.56 25.01 -4.20
N LYS A 359 7.04 23.78 -4.38
CA LYS A 359 6.28 22.53 -4.26
C LYS A 359 6.33 21.92 -2.86
N VAL A 360 7.17 22.44 -1.97
CA VAL A 360 7.41 21.88 -0.64
C VAL A 360 7.12 22.92 0.43
N LYS A 361 6.60 22.48 1.59
CA LYS A 361 6.27 23.33 2.73
C LYS A 361 6.45 22.56 4.04
N SER A 362 6.60 23.29 5.16
CA SER A 362 6.85 22.75 6.49
C SER A 362 8.06 21.83 6.57
N PHE A 363 9.23 22.31 6.14
CA PHE A 363 10.50 21.60 6.30
C PHE A 363 11.55 22.46 7.02
N GLU A 364 11.97 22.02 8.20
CA GLU A 364 12.95 22.74 9.04
C GLU A 364 14.41 22.43 8.67
N GLU A 365 14.68 21.27 8.06
CA GLU A 365 16.02 20.85 7.66
C GLU A 365 16.13 20.57 6.16
N LEU A 366 17.20 21.06 5.54
CA LEU A 366 17.58 20.76 4.17
C LEU A 366 18.92 20.02 4.13
N LYS A 367 18.94 18.87 3.44
CA LYS A 367 20.14 18.10 3.11
C LYS A 367 20.30 17.99 1.60
N VAL A 368 21.35 18.60 1.06
CA VAL A 368 21.75 18.44 -0.33
C VAL A 368 22.70 17.25 -0.43
N THR A 369 22.19 16.15 -0.97
CA THR A 369 22.90 14.86 -1.09
C THR A 369 23.83 14.81 -2.29
N SER A 370 23.58 15.62 -3.31
CA SER A 370 24.44 15.67 -4.49
C SER A 370 25.69 16.51 -4.29
N ASN A 371 26.65 16.29 -5.19
CA ASN A 371 27.85 17.13 -5.29
C ASN A 371 27.61 18.40 -6.12
N GLU A 372 26.36 18.63 -6.54
CA GLU A 372 25.96 19.83 -7.27
C GLU A 372 25.62 20.95 -6.30
N LYS A 373 25.82 22.20 -6.73
CA LYS A 373 25.48 23.37 -5.93
C LYS A 373 24.01 23.70 -6.11
N VAL A 374 23.26 23.77 -5.01
CA VAL A 374 21.85 24.19 -4.98
C VAL A 374 21.76 25.69 -4.73
N THR A 375 20.88 26.37 -5.46
CA THR A 375 20.62 27.80 -5.29
C THR A 375 19.32 28.01 -4.51
N LEU A 376 19.38 28.85 -3.48
CA LEU A 376 18.27 29.23 -2.62
C LEU A 376 18.09 30.75 -2.62
N LYS A 377 16.84 31.19 -2.73
CA LYS A 377 16.41 32.60 -2.60
C LYS A 377 15.55 32.76 -1.36
N ALA A 378 15.38 34.00 -0.91
CA ALA A 378 14.53 34.31 0.24
C ALA A 378 13.10 33.77 0.12
N LEU A 379 12.54 33.78 -1.10
CA LEU A 379 11.21 33.24 -1.37
C LEU A 379 11.16 31.71 -1.25
N ASP A 380 12.21 31.01 -1.69
CA ASP A 380 12.28 29.55 -1.58
C ASP A 380 12.23 29.12 -0.11
N ILE A 381 12.89 29.86 0.78
CA ILE A 381 12.86 29.62 2.23
C ILE A 381 11.49 29.92 2.83
N ALA A 382 10.86 31.01 2.39
CA ALA A 382 9.53 31.38 2.85
C ALA A 382 8.48 30.33 2.47
N ASP A 383 8.58 29.76 1.27
CA ASP A 383 7.72 28.69 0.80
C ASP A 383 8.01 27.38 1.58
N MET A 384 9.28 26.96 1.68
CA MET A 384 9.69 25.74 2.38
C MET A 384 9.28 25.70 3.86
N LEU A 385 9.35 26.82 4.56
CA LEU A 385 8.98 26.91 5.99
C LEU A 385 7.52 27.30 6.21
N ASP A 386 6.75 27.53 5.13
CA ASP A 386 5.39 28.04 5.15
C ASP A 386 5.22 29.35 5.97
N VAL A 387 6.18 30.28 5.81
CA VAL A 387 6.28 31.52 6.60
C VAL A 387 5.00 32.35 6.52
N GLY A 388 4.41 32.64 7.69
CA GLY A 388 3.17 33.43 7.82
C GLY A 388 1.90 32.59 7.98
N HIS A 389 2.02 31.26 7.96
CA HIS A 389 0.97 30.34 8.41
C HIS A 389 1.07 30.09 9.92
N GLU A 390 -0.02 29.59 10.52
CA GLU A 390 -0.02 29.23 11.95
C GLU A 390 1.08 28.19 12.21
N HIS A 391 1.97 28.46 13.18
CA HIS A 391 3.11 27.61 13.59
C HIS A 391 4.37 27.63 12.70
N SER A 392 4.44 28.54 11.72
CA SER A 392 5.64 28.67 10.86
C SER A 392 6.94 29.00 11.62
N ASN A 393 7.98 28.22 11.33
CA ASN A 393 9.36 28.54 11.68
C ASN A 393 9.92 29.56 10.68
N ASN A 394 10.88 30.39 11.10
CA ASN A 394 11.54 31.36 10.21
C ASN A 394 13.02 31.03 9.98
N LEU A 395 13.45 29.84 10.41
CA LEU A 395 14.83 29.38 10.37
C LEU A 395 14.91 28.02 9.70
N LEU A 396 15.54 27.96 8.53
CA LEU A 396 15.92 26.70 7.88
C LEU A 396 17.32 26.31 8.33
N GLN A 397 17.56 25.02 8.60
CA GLN A 397 18.89 24.47 8.83
C GLN A 397 19.41 23.71 7.62
N ILE A 398 20.63 24.01 7.19
CA ILE A 398 21.35 23.25 6.16
C ILE A 398 22.46 22.47 6.84
N THR A 399 22.28 21.16 6.99
CA THR A 399 23.20 20.30 7.74
C THR A 399 24.11 19.43 6.88
N GLN A 400 23.77 19.31 5.59
CA GLN A 400 24.56 18.59 4.60
C GLN A 400 24.44 19.29 3.24
N ALA A 401 25.58 19.61 2.60
CA ALA A 401 25.64 20.04 1.21
C ALA A 401 27.07 19.93 0.67
N SER A 402 27.42 18.75 0.15
CA SER A 402 28.79 18.46 -0.32
C SER A 402 29.23 19.36 -1.48
N GLY A 403 28.31 19.67 -2.41
CA GLY A 403 28.52 20.62 -3.51
C GLY A 403 28.52 22.10 -3.10
N GLY A 404 28.18 22.39 -1.84
CA GLY A 404 27.91 23.73 -1.34
C GLY A 404 26.53 24.26 -1.74
N VAL A 405 26.22 25.46 -1.26
CA VAL A 405 24.97 26.18 -1.55
C VAL A 405 25.26 27.58 -2.06
N LYS A 406 24.36 28.11 -2.89
CA LYS A 406 24.35 29.50 -3.30
C LYS A 406 23.13 30.19 -2.69
N LEU A 407 23.35 31.21 -1.87
CA LEU A 407 22.29 31.94 -1.18
C LEU A 407 22.08 33.30 -1.87
N GLU A 408 21.24 33.34 -2.89
CA GLU A 408 21.02 34.54 -3.69
C GLU A 408 20.25 35.62 -2.91
N GLY A 409 20.89 36.78 -2.76
CA GLY A 409 20.29 37.92 -2.05
C GLY A 409 20.38 37.82 -0.53
N PHE A 410 21.11 36.82 -0.01
CA PHE A 410 21.41 36.70 1.41
C PHE A 410 22.67 37.48 1.78
N SER A 411 22.76 37.82 3.05
CA SER A 411 23.96 38.35 3.67
C SER A 411 24.23 37.62 4.99
N LYS A 412 25.48 37.63 5.45
CA LYS A 412 25.82 37.07 6.76
C LYS A 412 25.09 37.86 7.85
N SER A 413 24.34 37.17 8.69
CA SER A 413 23.54 37.80 9.73
C SER A 413 24.41 38.28 10.89
N ALA A 414 23.97 39.37 11.54
CA ALA A 414 24.53 39.81 12.81
C ALA A 414 23.97 39.03 14.02
N ALA A 415 22.89 38.26 13.82
CA ALA A 415 22.31 37.41 14.85
C ALA A 415 23.16 36.17 15.08
N ASN A 416 23.19 35.69 16.33
CA ASN A 416 23.92 34.47 16.67
C ASN A 416 23.25 33.25 16.03
N ALA A 417 24.05 32.43 15.35
CA ALA A 417 23.68 31.08 14.94
C ALA A 417 23.71 30.12 16.14
N VAL A 418 23.13 28.93 15.98
CA VAL A 418 23.39 27.81 16.87
C VAL A 418 24.88 27.41 16.77
N GLU A 419 25.45 26.88 17.85
CA GLU A 419 26.85 26.43 17.86
C GLU A 419 27.12 25.44 16.71
N GLY A 420 28.21 25.66 15.95
CA GLY A 420 28.55 24.85 14.79
C GLY A 420 27.88 25.26 13.48
N PHE A 421 27.19 26.42 13.44
CA PHE A 421 26.53 26.97 12.26
C PHE A 421 26.95 28.43 11.99
N GLU A 422 26.85 28.85 10.74
CA GLU A 422 26.86 30.26 10.34
C GLU A 422 25.47 30.71 9.89
N ARG A 423 25.00 31.86 10.39
CA ARG A 423 23.67 32.40 10.06
C ARG A 423 23.71 33.39 8.91
N TYR A 424 22.75 33.24 8.01
CA TYR A 424 22.50 34.13 6.87
C TYR A 424 21.06 34.65 6.93
N GLU A 425 20.85 35.87 6.42
CA GLU A 425 19.54 36.51 6.41
C GLU A 425 19.26 37.19 5.06
N ALA A 426 18.00 37.18 4.66
CA ALA A 426 17.49 37.92 3.52
C ALA A 426 16.07 38.43 3.81
N ASN A 427 15.74 39.61 3.28
CA ASN A 427 14.40 40.16 3.43
C ASN A 427 13.51 39.74 2.25
N TYR A 428 12.28 39.35 2.56
CA TYR A 428 11.21 39.12 1.59
C TYR A 428 9.92 39.79 2.10
N GLY A 429 9.46 40.81 1.38
CA GLY A 429 8.36 41.65 1.84
C GLY A 429 8.67 42.35 3.16
N THR A 430 7.85 42.12 4.19
CA THR A 430 8.03 42.67 5.55
C THR A 430 8.68 41.67 6.52
N THR A 431 9.05 40.49 6.03
CA THR A 431 9.59 39.39 6.85
C THR A 431 11.06 39.15 6.49
N THR A 432 11.81 38.63 7.45
CA THR A 432 13.20 38.21 7.26
C THR A 432 13.25 36.69 7.34
N ALA A 433 13.83 36.05 6.31
CA ALA A 433 14.12 34.63 6.31
C ALA A 433 15.54 34.41 6.86
N TYR A 434 15.69 33.42 7.74
CA TYR A 434 16.98 33.02 8.29
C TYR A 434 17.37 31.62 7.81
N ILE A 435 18.68 31.45 7.56
CA ILE A 435 19.27 30.14 7.26
C ILE A 435 20.47 29.94 8.18
N ASP A 436 20.49 28.82 8.90
CA ASP A 436 21.69 28.34 9.59
C ASP A 436 22.37 27.29 8.71
N VAL A 437 23.59 27.57 8.26
CA VAL A 437 24.39 26.63 7.46
C VAL A 437 25.49 26.03 8.32
N LYS A 438 25.56 24.70 8.41
CA LYS A 438 26.56 24.00 9.22
C LYS A 438 27.98 24.38 8.79
N GLU A 439 28.84 24.61 9.77
CA GLU A 439 30.26 24.93 9.52
C GLU A 439 30.90 23.88 8.60
N ASN A 440 31.78 24.34 7.71
CA ASN A 440 32.45 23.56 6.64
C ASN A 440 31.62 23.30 5.37
N ILE A 441 30.35 23.66 5.32
CA ILE A 441 29.62 23.75 4.05
C ILE A 441 30.06 25.02 3.32
N HIS A 442 30.38 24.88 2.03
CA HIS A 442 30.76 26.03 1.20
C HIS A 442 29.53 26.85 0.80
N VAL A 443 29.56 28.15 1.08
CA VAL A 443 28.48 29.10 0.77
C VAL A 443 28.96 30.16 -0.22
N ASP A 444 28.23 30.31 -1.32
CA ASP A 444 28.32 31.46 -2.23
C ASP A 444 27.17 32.44 -1.93
N LEU A 445 27.47 33.74 -1.91
CA LEU A 445 26.49 34.83 -1.74
C LEU A 445 26.22 35.58 -3.05
#